data_AF-A0A7S2URI4-F1
#
_entry.id   AF-A0A7S2URI4-F1
#
_cell.length_a   1.000
_cell.length_b   1.000
_cell.length_c   1.000
_cell.angle_alpha   90.00
_cell.angle_beta   90.00
_cell.angle_gamma   90.00
#
_symmetry.space_group_name_H-M   'P 1'
#
loop_
_entity.id
_entity.type
_entity.pdbx_description
1 polymer ?
#
loop_
_entity_poly.entity_id
_entity_poly.type
_entity_poly.pdbx_seq_one_letter_code
_entity_poly.pdbx_strand_id
1 'polypeptide(L)'
;MGRPSAAETNTKMAKYAPELASSYAKYPLKRARWLPNGERGPKGEPLFLQAETANQGVKMDYVFGPGPQGRGYYHLLTRKSYIALYVKLRNQSPMGACACTKDARQNFSDFDDVKKIVYNRSVASKPDDAQAAKDAISQARQTAQGHYNNDQNLQIGIGVVQTGINLSN
;
A
#
# COMPACT_ATOMS: atom_id res chain seq x y z
N MET A 1 21.57 0.16 14.39
CA MET A 1 21.63 -0.07 12.93
C MET A 1 21.37 1.26 12.24
N GLY A 2 22.25 1.66 11.31
CA GLY A 2 22.04 2.88 10.52
C GLY A 2 20.80 2.74 9.61
N ARG A 3 20.16 3.87 9.28
CA ARG A 3 19.06 3.89 8.33
C ARG A 3 19.58 3.42 6.96
N PRO A 4 18.91 2.50 6.27
CA PRO A 4 19.36 2.03 4.95
C PRO A 4 19.45 3.22 3.99
N SER A 5 20.46 3.20 3.13
CA SER A 5 20.65 4.19 2.08
C SER A 5 19.51 4.13 1.07
N ALA A 6 19.35 5.21 0.30
CA ALA A 6 18.39 5.23 -0.80
C ALA A 6 18.70 4.16 -1.86
N ALA A 7 19.98 3.90 -2.13
CA ALA A 7 20.41 2.87 -3.08
C ALA A 7 19.99 1.46 -2.62
N GLU A 8 20.27 1.10 -1.36
CA GLU A 8 19.86 -0.19 -0.79
C GLU A 8 18.34 -0.35 -0.80
N THR A 9 17.61 0.72 -0.47
CA THR A 9 16.14 0.72 -0.50
C THR A 9 15.62 0.47 -1.91
N ASN A 10 16.16 1.15 -2.92
CA ASN A 10 15.77 0.96 -4.32
C ASN A 10 16.08 -0.45 -4.82
N THR A 11 17.22 -1.03 -4.44
CA THR A 11 17.58 -2.42 -4.76
C THR A 11 16.57 -3.40 -4.15
N LYS A 12 16.21 -3.23 -2.87
CA LYS A 12 15.17 -4.05 -2.22
C LYS A 12 13.82 -3.91 -2.90
N MET A 13 13.42 -2.68 -3.25
CA MET A 13 12.16 -2.42 -3.94
C MET A 13 12.10 -3.16 -5.28
N ALA A 14 13.14 -3.08 -6.10
CA ALA A 14 13.21 -3.79 -7.38
C ALA A 14 13.22 -5.32 -7.22
N LYS A 15 13.84 -5.84 -6.14
CA LYS A 15 13.86 -7.29 -5.83
C LYS A 15 12.46 -7.87 -5.62
N TYR A 16 11.60 -7.18 -4.87
CA TYR A 16 10.27 -7.71 -4.50
C TYR A 16 9.13 -7.22 -5.41
N ALA A 17 9.31 -6.09 -6.09
CA ALA A 17 8.35 -5.55 -7.05
C ALA A 17 9.14 -4.97 -8.24
N PRO A 18 9.32 -5.73 -9.34
CA PRO A 18 10.13 -5.27 -10.48
C PRO A 18 9.59 -3.99 -11.12
N GLU A 19 8.30 -3.69 -10.97
CA GLU A 19 7.70 -2.42 -11.39
C GLU A 19 8.37 -1.21 -10.72
N LEU A 20 8.86 -1.36 -9.48
CA LEU A 20 9.52 -0.31 -8.71
C LEU A 20 10.95 -0.01 -9.18
N ALA A 21 11.50 -0.78 -10.12
CA ALA A 21 12.75 -0.43 -10.80
C ALA A 21 12.59 0.80 -11.72
N SER A 22 11.34 1.20 -11.99
CA SER A 22 11.00 2.42 -12.73
C SER A 22 11.66 3.67 -12.13
N SER A 23 12.12 4.56 -13.01
CA SER A 23 12.57 5.90 -12.62
C SER A 23 11.47 6.71 -11.93
N TYR A 24 10.20 6.37 -12.17
CA TYR A 24 9.06 7.02 -11.55
C TYR A 24 8.78 6.53 -10.12
N ALA A 25 9.42 5.45 -9.65
CA ALA A 25 9.15 4.89 -8.32
C ALA A 25 10.35 4.97 -7.36
N LYS A 26 11.46 5.61 -7.75
CA LYS A 26 12.67 5.71 -6.92
C LYS A 26 12.37 6.29 -5.52
N TYR A 27 13.01 5.70 -4.53
CA TYR A 27 13.08 6.20 -3.16
C TYR A 27 14.30 7.13 -2.99
N PRO A 28 14.17 8.26 -2.26
CA PRO A 28 12.90 8.81 -1.79
C PRO A 28 12.06 9.37 -2.94
N LEU A 29 10.77 9.09 -2.92
CA LEU A 29 9.80 9.69 -3.82
C LEU A 29 9.54 11.12 -3.37
N LYS A 30 9.63 12.07 -4.29
CA LYS A 30 9.33 13.48 -4.03
C LYS A 30 8.76 14.15 -5.28
N ARG A 31 7.46 14.41 -5.29
CA ARG A 31 6.79 15.23 -6.31
C ARG A 31 5.68 16.09 -5.70
N ALA A 32 5.22 17.06 -6.47
CA ALA A 32 4.19 18.01 -6.04
C ALA A 32 2.82 17.37 -5.82
N ARG A 33 2.36 16.54 -6.77
CA ARG A 33 1.02 15.92 -6.75
C ARG A 33 1.01 14.57 -7.47
N TRP A 34 0.00 13.76 -7.16
CA TRP A 34 -0.37 12.62 -7.98
C TRP A 34 -1.01 13.11 -9.28
N LEU A 35 -0.71 12.44 -10.39
CA LEU A 35 -1.39 12.77 -11.65
C LEU A 35 -2.80 12.13 -11.66
N PRO A 36 -3.85 12.89 -12.03
CA PRO A 36 -5.19 12.37 -12.17
C PRO A 36 -5.33 11.52 -13.44
N ASN A 37 -6.33 10.65 -13.42
CA ASN A 37 -6.68 9.83 -14.57
C ASN A 37 -7.16 10.75 -15.73
N GLY A 38 -6.53 10.63 -16.90
CA GLY A 38 -6.83 11.47 -18.08
C GLY A 38 -5.71 12.44 -18.45
N GLU A 39 -4.79 12.73 -17.54
CA GLU A 39 -3.52 13.38 -17.90
C GLU A 39 -2.58 12.39 -18.61
N ARG A 40 -1.54 12.92 -19.25
CA ARG A 40 -0.43 12.14 -19.82
C ARG A 40 0.82 12.30 -18.96
N GLY A 41 1.67 11.28 -18.96
CA GLY A 41 2.98 11.34 -18.32
C GLY A 41 3.93 12.30 -19.03
N PRO A 42 5.13 12.55 -18.45
CA PRO A 42 6.11 13.48 -18.98
C PRO A 42 6.59 13.18 -20.40
N LYS A 43 6.46 11.94 -20.88
CA LYS A 43 6.83 11.50 -22.23
C LYS A 43 5.61 11.38 -23.15
N GLY A 44 4.44 11.88 -22.73
CA GLY A 44 3.19 11.75 -23.46
C GLY A 44 2.49 10.40 -23.30
N GLU A 45 2.97 9.55 -22.38
CA GLU A 45 2.41 8.22 -22.13
C GLU A 45 1.04 8.29 -21.43
N PRO A 46 0.08 7.45 -21.80
CA PRO A 46 -1.20 7.38 -21.10
C PRO A 46 -1.05 6.86 -19.67
N LEU A 47 -1.74 7.46 -18.70
CA LEU A 47 -1.65 7.05 -17.29
C LEU A 47 -2.43 5.77 -16.94
N PHE A 48 -3.27 5.30 -17.86
CA PHE A 48 -4.01 4.06 -17.77
C PHE A 48 -4.01 3.35 -19.12
N LEU A 49 -3.72 2.05 -19.11
CA LEU A 49 -3.90 1.16 -20.25
C LEU A 49 -4.94 0.12 -19.87
N GLN A 50 -6.04 0.10 -20.60
CA GLN A 50 -7.05 -0.93 -20.43
C GLN A 50 -6.47 -2.29 -20.83
N ALA A 51 -6.77 -3.32 -20.04
CA ALA A 51 -6.43 -4.69 -20.37
C ALA A 51 -7.74 -5.46 -20.62
N GLU A 52 -7.88 -6.09 -21.77
CA GLU A 52 -9.16 -6.70 -22.18
C GLU A 52 -9.47 -8.00 -21.44
N THR A 53 -8.47 -8.84 -21.17
CA THR A 53 -8.72 -10.22 -20.72
C THR A 53 -7.86 -10.67 -19.54
N ALA A 54 -6.58 -10.30 -19.47
CA ALA A 54 -5.70 -10.74 -18.38
C ALA A 54 -4.48 -9.84 -18.15
N ASN A 55 -3.77 -10.11 -17.05
CA ASN A 55 -2.44 -9.56 -16.79
C ASN A 55 -1.47 -10.07 -17.87
N GLN A 56 -0.96 -9.17 -18.71
CA GLN A 56 0.02 -9.46 -19.76
C GLN A 56 1.46 -9.52 -19.24
N GLY A 57 1.64 -9.54 -17.91
CA GLY A 57 2.94 -9.58 -17.26
C GLY A 57 3.41 -8.20 -16.77
N VAL A 58 4.70 -8.14 -16.42
CA VAL A 58 5.34 -6.92 -15.91
C VAL A 58 5.52 -5.93 -17.06
N LYS A 59 4.98 -4.73 -16.88
CA LYS A 59 5.18 -3.61 -17.79
C LYS A 59 5.89 -2.50 -17.04
N MET A 60 7.10 -2.15 -17.49
CA MET A 60 7.88 -1.10 -16.83
C MET A 60 7.07 0.20 -16.76
N ASP A 61 7.17 0.92 -15.63
CA ASP A 61 6.43 2.15 -15.31
C ASP A 61 4.93 1.97 -14.97
N TYR A 62 4.37 0.76 -15.13
CA TYR A 62 2.97 0.47 -14.85
C TYR A 62 2.78 -0.66 -13.84
N VAL A 63 1.65 -0.64 -13.16
CA VAL A 63 1.20 -1.72 -12.27
C VAL A 63 -0.16 -2.21 -12.73
N PHE A 64 -0.27 -3.52 -12.95
CA PHE A 64 -1.54 -4.16 -13.29
C PHE A 64 -2.43 -4.31 -12.04
N GLY A 65 -3.70 -3.92 -12.14
CA GLY A 65 -4.67 -4.16 -11.08
C GLY A 65 -6.05 -3.58 -11.37
N PRO A 66 -6.99 -3.73 -10.41
CA PRO A 66 -8.29 -3.09 -10.49
C PRO A 66 -8.20 -1.59 -10.13
N GLY A 67 -9.10 -0.78 -10.69
CA GLY A 67 -9.24 0.62 -10.31
C GLY A 67 -10.44 1.32 -10.97
N PRO A 68 -10.54 2.66 -10.84
CA PRO A 68 -11.72 3.42 -11.25
C PRO A 68 -11.98 3.44 -12.76
N GLN A 69 -10.95 3.22 -13.59
CA GLN A 69 -11.11 3.11 -15.05
C GLN A 69 -11.26 1.65 -15.51
N GLY A 70 -11.50 0.73 -14.56
CA GLY A 70 -11.57 -0.70 -14.80
C GLY A 70 -10.26 -1.41 -14.48
N ARG A 71 -10.19 -2.67 -14.91
CA ARG A 71 -8.99 -3.51 -14.74
C ARG A 71 -7.98 -3.18 -15.84
N GLY A 72 -6.73 -2.93 -15.46
CA GLY A 72 -5.69 -2.56 -16.41
C GLY A 72 -4.38 -2.14 -15.75
N TYR A 73 -3.53 -1.50 -16.54
CA TYR A 73 -2.22 -1.02 -16.14
C TYR A 73 -2.29 0.46 -15.74
N TYR A 74 -2.01 0.74 -14.47
CA TYR A 74 -1.96 2.09 -13.91
C TYR A 74 -0.52 2.56 -13.81
N HIS A 75 -0.22 3.75 -14.34
CA HIS A 75 1.13 4.31 -14.33
C HIS A 75 1.58 4.68 -12.90
N LEU A 76 2.87 4.52 -12.60
CA LEU A 76 3.49 4.83 -11.28
C LEU A 76 3.47 6.31 -10.89
N LEU A 77 2.96 7.18 -11.77
CA LEU A 77 2.68 8.59 -11.46
C LEU A 77 1.31 8.80 -10.80
N THR A 78 0.48 7.76 -10.79
CA THR A 78 -0.84 7.77 -10.17
C THR A 78 -0.79 7.09 -8.80
N ARG A 79 -1.58 7.57 -7.84
CA ARG A 79 -1.74 6.90 -6.55
C ARG A 79 -2.31 5.48 -6.69
N LYS A 80 -3.14 5.24 -7.71
CA LYS A 80 -3.84 3.97 -7.95
C LYS A 80 -2.89 2.82 -8.26
N SER A 81 -1.79 3.09 -8.97
CA SER A 81 -0.74 2.10 -9.18
C SER A 81 -0.20 1.52 -7.87
N TYR A 82 0.05 2.35 -6.85
CA TYR A 82 0.53 1.91 -5.53
C TYR A 82 -0.53 1.16 -4.73
N ILE A 83 -1.82 1.48 -4.91
CA ILE A 83 -2.92 0.71 -4.32
C ILE A 83 -2.95 -0.70 -4.91
N ALA A 84 -2.91 -0.83 -6.24
CA ALA A 84 -2.84 -2.11 -6.92
C ALA A 84 -1.59 -2.91 -6.51
N LEU A 85 -0.43 -2.24 -6.43
CA LEU A 85 0.82 -2.85 -6.04
C LEU A 85 0.81 -3.35 -4.60
N TYR A 86 0.23 -2.58 -3.68
CA TYR A 86 0.09 -3.00 -2.28
C TYR A 86 -0.76 -4.26 -2.16
N VAL A 87 -1.88 -4.34 -2.89
CA VAL A 87 -2.74 -5.53 -2.91
C VAL A 87 -1.97 -6.74 -3.45
N LYS A 88 -1.20 -6.55 -4.54
CA LYS A 88 -0.33 -7.60 -5.10
C LYS A 88 0.68 -8.10 -4.04
N LEU A 89 1.41 -7.20 -3.40
CA LEU A 89 2.40 -7.55 -2.38
C LEU A 89 1.75 -8.24 -1.17
N ARG A 90 0.61 -7.76 -0.70
CA ARG A 90 -0.12 -8.40 0.41
C ARG A 90 -0.45 -9.87 0.12
N ASN A 91 -0.71 -10.21 -1.13
CA ASN A 91 -1.05 -11.57 -1.56
C ASN A 91 0.19 -12.43 -1.90
N GLN A 92 1.40 -11.85 -1.91
CA GLN A 92 2.65 -12.49 -2.34
C GLN A 92 3.68 -12.62 -1.20
N SER A 93 3.21 -12.86 0.02
CA SER A 93 4.10 -12.99 1.19
C SER A 93 5.18 -14.05 0.94
N PRO A 94 6.48 -13.74 1.16
CA PRO A 94 7.57 -14.68 0.92
C PRO A 94 7.71 -15.76 1.99
N MET A 95 6.75 -15.91 2.93
CA MET A 95 6.82 -16.95 3.95
C MET A 95 6.54 -18.34 3.37
N GLY A 96 7.59 -19.15 3.24
CA GLY A 96 7.49 -20.59 3.41
C GLY A 96 7.31 -20.95 4.89
N ALA A 97 6.82 -22.17 5.16
CA ALA A 97 6.25 -22.62 6.45
C ALA A 97 7.08 -22.43 7.74
N CYS A 98 8.35 -22.00 7.70
CA CYS A 98 9.19 -21.80 8.88
C CYS A 98 10.25 -20.68 8.68
N ALA A 99 10.09 -19.53 9.34
CA ALA A 99 11.11 -18.46 9.39
C ALA A 99 12.24 -18.77 10.41
N CYS A 100 12.81 -19.97 10.32
CA CYS A 100 13.75 -20.50 11.31
C CYS A 100 15.21 -20.05 11.07
N THR A 101 15.55 -19.58 9.86
CA THR A 101 16.90 -19.11 9.53
C THR A 101 17.01 -17.58 9.60
N LYS A 102 18.22 -17.08 9.86
CA LYS A 102 18.51 -15.63 9.84
C LYS A 102 18.17 -15.00 8.48
N ASP A 103 18.48 -15.69 7.39
CA ASP A 103 18.23 -15.20 6.03
C ASP A 103 16.73 -15.16 5.71
N ALA A 104 15.95 -16.15 6.16
CA ALA A 104 14.50 -16.13 6.00
C ALA A 104 13.87 -14.95 6.76
N ARG A 105 14.33 -14.68 7.98
CA ARG A 105 13.89 -13.52 8.77
C ARG A 105 14.28 -12.20 8.11
N GLN A 106 15.50 -12.08 7.58
CA GLN A 106 15.95 -10.87 6.89
C GLN A 106 15.16 -10.65 5.59
N ASN A 107 14.92 -11.72 4.80
CA ASN A 107 14.13 -11.65 3.57
C ASN A 107 12.69 -11.21 3.85
N PHE A 108 12.08 -11.73 4.92
CA PHE A 108 10.76 -11.28 5.38
C PHE A 108 10.78 -9.82 5.84
N SER A 109 11.77 -9.42 6.64
CA SER A 109 11.92 -8.03 7.09
C SER A 109 12.07 -7.06 5.92
N ASP A 110 12.93 -7.39 4.94
CA ASP A 110 13.15 -6.56 3.76
C ASP A 110 11.89 -6.46 2.89
N PHE A 111 11.14 -7.56 2.78
CA PHE A 111 9.85 -7.56 2.10
C PHE A 111 8.83 -6.67 2.80
N ASP A 112 8.75 -6.74 4.14
CA ASP A 112 7.84 -5.91 4.92
C ASP A 112 8.19 -4.42 4.84
N ASP A 113 9.48 -4.08 4.81
CA ASP A 113 9.96 -2.72 4.56
C ASP A 113 9.46 -2.18 3.20
N VAL A 114 9.58 -2.96 2.13
CA VAL A 114 9.08 -2.58 0.80
C VAL A 114 7.56 -2.48 0.80
N LYS A 115 6.87 -3.45 1.39
CA LYS A 115 5.41 -3.45 1.53
C LYS A 115 4.92 -2.20 2.26
N LYS A 116 5.64 -1.77 3.31
CA LYS A 116 5.34 -0.55 4.09
C LYS A 116 5.55 0.72 3.26
N ILE A 117 6.62 0.81 2.47
CA ILE A 117 6.83 1.95 1.55
C ILE A 117 5.67 2.05 0.55
N VAL A 118 5.30 0.93 -0.07
CA VAL A 118 4.19 0.90 -1.04
C VAL A 118 2.86 1.24 -0.38
N TYR A 119 2.60 0.71 0.82
CA TYR A 119 1.42 1.06 1.61
C TYR A 119 1.34 2.56 1.88
N ASN A 120 2.42 3.16 2.40
CA ASN A 120 2.47 4.59 2.69
C ASN A 120 2.14 5.41 1.43
N ARG A 121 2.75 5.09 0.29
CA ARG A 121 2.46 5.76 -1.00
C ARG A 121 1.02 5.57 -1.45
N SER A 122 0.42 4.41 -1.17
CA SER A 122 -0.98 4.11 -1.52
C SER A 122 -1.99 4.93 -0.71
N VAL A 123 -1.61 5.43 0.47
CA VAL A 123 -2.48 6.23 1.36
C VAL A 123 -2.15 7.72 1.34
N ALA A 124 -0.98 8.09 0.80
CA ALA A 124 -0.48 9.45 0.79
C ALA A 124 -1.35 10.44 0.00
N SER A 125 -1.50 11.63 0.57
CA SER A 125 -2.10 12.80 -0.06
C SER A 125 -1.30 13.28 -1.28
N LYS A 126 0.02 13.12 -1.27
CA LYS A 126 0.94 13.48 -2.37
C LYS A 126 2.09 12.47 -2.48
N PRO A 127 2.77 12.36 -3.65
CA PRO A 127 3.91 11.47 -3.87
C PRO A 127 5.19 11.98 -3.19
N ASP A 128 5.20 11.98 -1.87
CA ASP A 128 6.33 12.37 -1.03
C ASP A 128 6.46 11.36 0.09
N ASP A 129 7.55 10.59 0.16
CA ASP A 129 7.69 9.50 1.14
C ASP A 129 7.71 9.99 2.59
N ALA A 130 8.15 11.24 2.85
CA ALA A 130 8.12 11.82 4.19
C ALA A 130 6.69 12.19 4.59
N GLN A 131 5.90 12.74 3.66
CA GLN A 131 4.48 13.01 3.91
C GLN A 131 3.67 11.71 3.99
N ALA A 132 3.94 10.75 3.11
CA ALA A 132 3.26 9.46 3.04
C ALA A 132 3.33 8.70 4.37
N ALA A 133 4.48 8.73 5.04
CA ALA A 133 4.64 8.13 6.37
C ALA A 133 3.75 8.82 7.43
N LYS A 134 3.61 10.16 7.38
CA LYS A 134 2.73 10.91 8.30
C LYS A 134 1.25 10.59 8.03
N ASP A 135 0.87 10.57 6.76
CA ASP A 135 -0.51 10.27 6.34
C ASP A 135 -0.92 8.85 6.75
N ALA A 136 -0.02 7.88 6.60
CA ALA A 136 -0.24 6.50 7.03
C ALA A 136 -0.45 6.38 8.56
N ILE A 137 0.35 7.11 9.35
CA ILE A 137 0.17 7.17 10.82
C ILE A 137 -1.17 7.81 11.17
N SER A 138 -1.53 8.90 10.50
CA SER A 138 -2.82 9.58 10.72
C SER A 138 -4.00 8.64 10.44
N GLN A 139 -3.96 7.93 9.33
CA GLN A 139 -5.00 6.97 8.97
C GLN A 139 -5.08 5.80 9.96
N ALA A 140 -3.93 5.27 10.41
CA ALA A 140 -3.91 4.21 11.41
C ALA A 140 -4.52 4.66 12.75
N ARG A 141 -4.25 5.90 13.18
CA ARG A 141 -4.85 6.49 14.39
C ARG A 141 -6.36 6.64 14.28
N GLN A 142 -6.85 7.13 13.13
CA GLN A 142 -8.29 7.28 12.89
C GLN A 142 -9.00 5.93 12.90
N THR A 143 -8.43 4.91 12.25
CA THR A 143 -8.98 3.55 12.27
C THR A 143 -9.01 2.97 13.69
N ALA A 144 -7.92 3.12 14.45
CA ALA A 144 -7.86 2.65 15.84
C ALA A 144 -8.89 3.34 16.76
N GLN A 145 -9.07 4.65 16.62
CA GLN A 145 -10.11 5.39 17.35
C GLN A 145 -11.52 4.94 16.93
N GLY A 146 -11.75 4.69 15.64
CA GLY A 146 -13.02 4.15 15.16
C GLY A 146 -13.35 2.78 15.77
N HIS A 147 -12.37 1.87 15.87
CA HIS A 147 -12.54 0.59 16.53
C HIS A 147 -12.86 0.75 18.03
N TYR A 148 -12.11 1.59 18.74
CA TYR A 148 -12.36 1.85 20.15
C TYR A 148 -13.79 2.38 20.40
N ASN A 149 -14.24 3.35 19.59
CA ASN A 149 -15.59 3.90 19.71
C ASN A 149 -16.68 2.87 19.38
N ASN A 150 -16.44 2.01 18.38
CA ASN A 150 -17.39 0.96 18.02
C ASN A 150 -17.47 -0.14 19.09
N ASP A 151 -16.33 -0.54 19.64
CA ASP A 151 -16.25 -1.51 20.74
C ASP A 151 -16.90 -0.97 22.03
N GLN A 152 -16.72 0.32 22.35
CA GLN A 152 -17.43 0.96 23.45
C GLN A 152 -18.94 1.00 23.22
N ASN A 153 -19.41 1.36 22.02
CA ASN A 153 -20.84 1.36 21.70
C ASN A 153 -21.45 -0.05 21.80
N LEU A 154 -20.72 -1.08 21.38
CA LEU A 154 -21.14 -2.47 21.54
C LEU A 154 -21.20 -2.89 23.02
N GLN A 155 -20.21 -2.50 23.84
CA GLN A 155 -20.22 -2.79 25.28
C GLN A 155 -21.35 -2.07 26.01
N ILE A 156 -21.64 -0.81 25.67
CA ILE A 156 -22.79 -0.07 26.21
C ILE A 156 -24.10 -0.75 25.76
N GLY A 157 -24.22 -1.13 24.49
CA GLY A 157 -25.39 -1.85 23.98
C GLY A 157 -25.64 -3.18 24.71
N ILE A 158 -24.61 -4.01 24.88
CA ILE A 158 -24.70 -5.30 25.59
C ILE A 158 -24.98 -5.09 27.09
N GLY A 159 -24.34 -4.11 27.73
CA GLY A 159 -24.56 -3.77 29.14
C GLY A 159 -25.98 -3.27 29.44
N VAL A 160 -26.59 -2.54 28.50
CA VAL A 160 -27.99 -2.08 28.61
C VAL A 160 -28.98 -3.23 28.39
N VAL A 161 -28.69 -4.18 27.48
CA VAL A 161 -29.54 -5.38 27.31
C VAL A 161 -29.47 -6.31 28.54
N GLN A 162 -28.32 -6.41 29.19
CA GLN A 162 -28.14 -7.29 30.35
C GLN A 162 -28.75 -6.72 31.65
N THR A 163 -28.90 -5.39 31.76
CA THR A 163 -29.56 -4.73 32.89
C THR A 163 -31.07 -4.58 32.71
N GLY A 164 -31.60 -4.70 31.48
CA GLY A 164 -33.04 -4.63 31.19
C GLY A 164 -33.86 -5.91 31.44
N ILE A 165 -33.22 -7.05 31.73
CA ILE A 165 -33.90 -8.37 31.86
C ILE A 165 -34.15 -8.77 33.33
N ASN A 166 -33.63 -8.03 34.32
CA ASN A 166 -33.71 -8.38 35.75
C ASN A 166 -34.60 -7.44 36.61
N LEU A 167 -35.69 -6.90 36.05
CA LEU A 167 -36.68 -6.12 36.81
C LEU A 167 -38.10 -6.61 36.53
N SER A 168 -38.37 -7.86 36.87
CA SER A 168 -39.74 -8.35 37.11
C SER A 168 -39.67 -9.67 37.89
N ASN A 169 -39.71 -9.54 39.22
CA ASN A 169 -40.21 -10.53 40.16
C ASN A 169 -40.91 -9.77 41.29
#